data_AF-A0A3C2CXR0-F1
#
_entry.id   AF-A0A3C2CXR0-F1
#
_cell.length_a   1.000
_cell.length_b   1.000
_cell.length_c   1.000
_cell.angle_alpha   90.00
_cell.angle_beta   90.00
_cell.angle_gamma   90.00
#
_symmetry.space_group_name_H-M   'P 1'
#
loop_
_entity.id
_entity.type
_entity.pdbx_description
1 polymer ?
#
loop_
_entity_poly.entity_id
_entity_poly.type
_entity_poly.pdbx_seq_one_letter_code
_entity_poly.pdbx_strand_id
1 'polypeptide(L)'
;YDKIKLIAEKLFICFFYELDFVVDASDTISYKIHLIKECLSRGIPMISSMGAANKMDPTRFMIADIFKTHTDPLAKVIRTRLRKEGIKKGIPVVFSDESPVVIREDVRKEVGNDDAQIRKAKMPPSSNAFVPSAAGLIMASHVVRELLKEIEIKRVND
;
A
#
# COMPACT_ATOMS: atom_id res chain seq x y z
N TYR A 1 16.18 12.47 17.76
CA TYR A 1 16.16 13.08 16.42
C TYR A 1 15.62 12.01 15.48
N ASP A 2 14.30 11.94 15.38
CA ASP A 2 13.60 10.88 14.62
C ASP A 2 13.83 11.09 13.13
N LYS A 3 14.30 10.05 12.44
CA LYS A 3 14.62 10.10 11.01
C LYS A 3 13.56 9.35 10.22
N ILE A 4 12.38 9.94 10.07
CA ILE A 4 11.41 9.47 9.08
C ILE A 4 11.93 9.86 7.70
N LYS A 5 12.32 8.87 6.88
CA LYS A 5 12.97 9.10 5.57
C LYS A 5 12.15 8.43 4.46
N LEU A 6 11.63 9.23 3.53
CA LEU A 6 10.94 8.77 2.33
C LEU A 6 11.98 8.50 1.24
N ILE A 7 12.18 7.25 0.82
CA ILE A 7 13.15 6.90 -0.22
C ILE A 7 12.51 5.95 -1.23
N ALA A 8 12.40 6.43 -2.46
CA ALA A 8 12.01 5.66 -3.62
C ALA A 8 13.26 5.01 -4.26
N GLU A 9 13.13 3.74 -4.65
CA GLU A 9 13.93 3.06 -5.69
C GLU A 9 15.24 2.31 -5.35
N LYS A 10 15.95 2.57 -4.23
CA LYS A 10 17.12 1.72 -3.86
C LYS A 10 16.92 0.98 -2.54
N LEU A 11 16.20 -0.15 -2.64
CA LEU A 11 15.81 -1.01 -1.53
C LEU A 11 16.98 -1.40 -0.60
N PHE A 12 18.15 -1.71 -1.17
CA PHE A 12 19.35 -2.07 -0.40
C PHE A 12 19.95 -0.88 0.36
N ILE A 13 19.83 0.34 -0.16
CA ILE A 13 20.39 1.53 0.49
C ILE A 13 19.58 1.92 1.74
N CYS A 14 18.26 1.71 1.70
CA CYS A 14 17.36 2.11 2.79
C CYS A 14 17.70 1.40 4.12
N PHE A 15 18.07 0.12 4.07
CA PHE A 15 18.34 -0.69 5.25
C PHE A 15 19.77 -0.54 5.82
N PHE A 16 20.61 0.35 5.27
CA PHE A 16 21.84 0.79 5.95
C PHE A 16 21.56 1.81 7.06
N TYR A 17 20.35 2.36 7.11
CA TYR A 17 19.92 3.25 8.18
C TYR A 17 19.12 2.47 9.21
N GLU A 18 19.19 2.90 10.47
CA GLU A 18 18.24 2.50 11.49
C GLU A 18 16.91 3.21 11.20
N LEU A 19 15.87 2.42 10.91
CA LEU A 19 14.54 2.89 10.56
C LEU A 19 13.56 2.50 11.66
N ASP A 20 12.85 3.48 12.21
CA ASP A 20 11.80 3.24 13.21
C ASP A 20 10.54 2.64 12.58
N PHE A 21 10.28 2.99 11.32
CA PHE A 21 9.10 2.56 10.59
C PHE A 21 9.30 2.64 9.07
N VAL A 22 8.67 1.74 8.32
CA VAL A 22 8.66 1.77 6.84
C VAL A 22 7.24 2.01 6.31
N VAL A 23 7.09 2.98 5.41
CA VAL A 23 5.84 3.24 4.70
C VAL A 23 6.02 2.94 3.22
N ASP A 24 5.28 1.95 2.72
CA ASP A 24 5.36 1.50 1.33
C ASP A 24 4.22 2.04 0.47
N ALA A 25 4.53 3.03 -0.36
CA ALA A 25 3.63 3.62 -1.36
C ALA A 25 3.96 3.23 -2.80
N SER A 26 4.77 2.18 -3.03
CA SER A 26 5.09 1.69 -4.38
C SER A 26 3.86 1.03 -5.02
N ASP A 27 3.84 0.87 -6.35
CA ASP A 27 2.83 0.06 -7.06
C ASP A 27 3.44 -1.20 -7.71
N THR A 28 4.73 -1.44 -7.46
CA THR A 28 5.49 -2.54 -8.07
C THR A 28 5.50 -3.76 -7.17
N ILE A 29 4.86 -4.84 -7.62
CA ILE A 29 4.62 -6.06 -6.83
C ILE A 29 5.91 -6.70 -6.30
N SER A 30 6.95 -6.81 -7.14
CA SER A 30 8.23 -7.39 -6.75
C SER A 30 8.91 -6.57 -5.64
N TYR A 31 8.87 -5.24 -5.76
CA TYR A 31 9.39 -4.33 -4.75
C TYR A 31 8.68 -4.50 -3.42
N LYS A 32 7.33 -4.50 -3.42
CA LYS A 32 6.55 -4.69 -2.19
C LYS A 32 6.89 -6.00 -1.47
N ILE A 33 6.99 -7.10 -2.22
CA ILE A 33 7.30 -8.40 -1.63
C ILE A 33 8.69 -8.40 -1.00
N HIS A 34 9.68 -7.86 -1.69
CA HIS A 34 11.03 -7.79 -1.14
C HIS A 34 11.08 -6.88 0.09
N LEU A 35 10.42 -5.72 0.06
CA LEU A 35 10.37 -4.81 1.20
C LEU A 35 9.71 -5.48 2.42
N ILE A 36 8.57 -6.15 2.21
CA ILE A 36 7.88 -6.92 3.26
C ILE A 36 8.81 -7.97 3.87
N LYS A 37 9.54 -8.72 3.04
CA LYS A 37 10.47 -9.76 3.51
C LYS A 37 11.58 -9.16 4.39
N GLU A 38 12.18 -8.05 3.98
CA GLU A 38 13.25 -7.39 4.73
C GLU A 38 12.73 -6.77 6.04
N CYS A 39 11.57 -6.12 6.03
CA CYS A 39 10.97 -5.57 7.24
C CYS A 39 10.65 -6.68 8.26
N LEU A 40 10.04 -7.78 7.80
CA LEU A 40 9.72 -8.92 8.66
C LEU A 40 10.97 -9.61 9.21
N SER A 41 12.01 -9.81 8.38
CA SER A 41 13.24 -10.48 8.83
C SER A 41 14.04 -9.65 9.84
N ARG A 42 13.98 -8.32 9.71
CA ARG A 42 14.69 -7.38 10.59
C ARG A 42 13.86 -6.89 11.77
N GLY A 43 12.57 -7.26 11.83
CA GLY A 43 11.65 -6.78 12.86
C GLY A 43 11.33 -5.29 12.77
N ILE A 44 11.47 -4.68 11.58
CA ILE A 44 11.17 -3.27 11.37
C ILE A 44 9.66 -3.11 11.13
N PRO A 45 8.95 -2.30 11.95
CA PRO A 45 7.53 -2.01 11.74
C PRO A 45 7.28 -1.41 10.36
N MET A 46 6.17 -1.80 9.71
CA MET A 46 5.84 -1.27 8.39
C MET A 46 4.34 -1.16 8.16
N ILE A 47 3.95 -0.36 7.17
CA ILE A 47 2.61 -0.37 6.54
C ILE A 47 2.76 -0.22 5.02
N SER A 48 1.88 -0.86 4.25
CA SER A 48 1.89 -0.76 2.78
C SER A 48 0.54 -0.34 2.21
N SER A 49 0.53 0.51 1.18
CA SER A 49 -0.67 0.83 0.40
C SER A 49 -0.96 -0.22 -0.65
N MET A 50 -2.22 -0.64 -0.76
CA MET A 50 -2.71 -1.47 -1.86
C MET A 50 -3.27 -0.60 -3.00
N GLY A 51 -4.12 -1.16 -3.87
CA GLY A 51 -4.64 -0.47 -5.04
C GLY A 51 -5.60 0.67 -4.70
N ALA A 52 -5.21 1.89 -5.06
CA ALA A 52 -6.02 3.11 -4.98
C ALA A 52 -6.61 3.55 -6.34
N ALA A 53 -6.15 2.95 -7.45
CA ALA A 53 -6.64 3.28 -8.78
C ALA A 53 -8.05 2.77 -9.05
N ASN A 54 -8.75 3.45 -9.96
CA ASN A 54 -10.11 3.16 -10.38
C ASN A 54 -11.10 3.09 -9.20
N LYS A 55 -10.92 3.96 -8.20
CA LYS A 55 -11.78 4.03 -7.01
C LYS A 55 -12.21 5.47 -6.81
N MET A 56 -13.36 5.69 -6.19
CA MET A 56 -13.96 7.02 -6.02
C MET A 56 -14.21 7.39 -4.57
N ASP A 57 -14.43 6.40 -3.69
CA ASP A 57 -14.86 6.65 -2.31
C ASP A 57 -13.67 6.54 -1.34
N PRO A 58 -13.09 7.67 -0.89
CA PRO A 58 -11.98 7.65 0.06
C PRO A 58 -12.38 7.18 1.46
N THR A 59 -13.68 7.13 1.79
CA THR A 59 -14.16 6.71 3.12
C THR A 59 -14.13 5.19 3.31
N ARG A 60 -13.95 4.46 2.20
CA ARG A 60 -13.91 2.99 2.16
C ARG A 60 -12.54 2.38 2.42
N PHE A 61 -11.54 3.22 2.71
CA PHE A 61 -10.24 2.73 3.13
C PHE A 61 -10.26 2.23 4.58
N MET A 62 -9.56 1.13 4.80
CA MET A 62 -9.36 0.54 6.12
C MET A 62 -7.95 -0.03 6.24
N ILE A 63 -7.49 -0.17 7.49
CA ILE A 63 -6.24 -0.85 7.83
C ILE A 63 -6.57 -2.28 8.23
N ALA A 64 -5.91 -3.25 7.61
CA ALA A 64 -6.02 -4.66 7.98
C ALA A 64 -4.71 -5.39 7.70
N ASP A 65 -4.57 -6.60 8.24
CA ASP A 65 -3.52 -7.50 7.79
C ASP A 65 -3.73 -7.84 6.30
N ILE A 66 -2.63 -7.92 5.53
CA ILE A 66 -2.69 -8.16 4.09
C ILE A 66 -3.49 -9.41 3.76
N PHE A 67 -3.47 -10.45 4.60
CA PHE A 67 -4.19 -11.70 4.35
C PHE A 67 -5.70 -11.62 4.60
N LYS A 68 -6.18 -10.54 5.23
CA LYS A 68 -7.61 -10.23 5.43
C LYS A 68 -8.20 -9.32 4.34
N THR A 69 -7.36 -8.79 3.45
CA THR A 69 -7.82 -7.93 2.36
C THR A 69 -8.69 -8.68 1.34
N HIS A 70 -9.63 -7.96 0.75
CA HIS A 70 -10.55 -8.43 -0.27
C HIS A 70 -10.80 -7.32 -1.30
N THR A 71 -11.46 -7.64 -2.43
CA THR A 71 -11.81 -6.71 -3.52
C THR A 71 -10.64 -6.05 -4.27
N ASP A 72 -9.43 -6.07 -3.71
CA ASP A 72 -8.24 -5.46 -4.28
C ASP A 72 -7.38 -6.47 -5.10
N PRO A 73 -7.26 -6.28 -6.43
CA PRO A 73 -6.46 -7.17 -7.28
C PRO A 73 -4.96 -7.15 -6.97
N LEU A 74 -4.41 -5.99 -6.58
CA LEU A 74 -2.99 -5.86 -6.24
C LEU A 74 -2.70 -6.66 -4.97
N ALA A 75 -3.52 -6.46 -3.93
CA ALA A 75 -3.41 -7.19 -2.68
C ALA A 75 -3.54 -8.71 -2.91
N LYS A 76 -4.46 -9.15 -3.79
CA LYS A 76 -4.63 -10.56 -4.15
C LYS A 76 -3.33 -11.18 -4.67
N VAL A 77 -2.64 -10.52 -5.60
CA VAL A 77 -1.38 -11.05 -6.17
C VAL A 77 -0.28 -11.10 -5.11
N ILE A 78 -0.16 -10.06 -4.27
CA ILE A 78 0.83 -10.01 -3.20
C ILE A 78 0.57 -11.12 -2.17
N ARG A 79 -0.68 -11.29 -1.70
CA ARG A 79 -1.07 -12.39 -0.79
C ARG A 79 -0.66 -13.74 -1.35
N THR A 80 -0.95 -14.01 -2.62
CA THR A 80 -0.61 -15.29 -3.26
C THR A 80 0.89 -15.53 -3.27
N ARG A 81 1.70 -14.50 -3.60
CA ARG A 81 3.16 -14.64 -3.62
C ARG A 81 3.74 -14.80 -2.21
N LEU A 82 3.30 -14.02 -1.23
CA LEU A 82 3.75 -14.15 0.17
C LEU A 82 3.43 -15.52 0.76
N ARG A 83 2.25 -16.10 0.44
CA ARG A 83 1.91 -17.47 0.87
C ARG A 83 2.87 -18.52 0.32
N LYS A 84 3.33 -18.37 -0.93
CA LYS A 84 4.33 -19.28 -1.52
C LYS A 84 5.68 -19.20 -0.82
N GLU A 85 6.01 -18.02 -0.28
CA GLU A 85 7.22 -17.78 0.53
C GLU A 85 7.02 -18.19 2.01
N GLY A 86 5.89 -18.80 2.37
CA GLY A 86 5.60 -19.24 3.75
C GLY A 86 5.11 -18.14 4.70
N ILE A 87 4.97 -16.90 4.23
CA ILE A 87 4.49 -15.76 5.03
C ILE A 87 2.96 -15.79 5.08
N LYS A 88 2.39 -15.67 6.30
CA LYS A 88 0.94 -15.88 6.54
C LYS A 88 0.25 -14.84 7.44
N LYS A 89 0.99 -13.93 8.06
CA LYS A 89 0.46 -12.84 8.91
C LYS A 89 1.53 -11.75 9.14
N GLY A 90 1.11 -10.64 9.72
CA GLY A 90 2.00 -9.61 10.29
C GLY A 90 2.32 -8.47 9.34
N ILE A 91 1.50 -8.23 8.31
CA ILE A 91 1.72 -7.15 7.35
C ILE A 91 0.50 -6.24 7.35
N PRO A 92 0.47 -5.15 8.11
CA PRO A 92 -0.63 -4.22 8.05
C PRO A 92 -0.57 -3.45 6.71
N VAL A 93 -1.73 -3.27 6.10
CA VAL A 93 -1.89 -2.57 4.82
C VAL A 93 -3.10 -1.66 4.86
N VAL A 94 -3.05 -0.57 4.10
CA VAL A 94 -4.23 0.24 3.75
C VAL A 94 -4.78 -0.27 2.43
N PHE A 95 -6.04 -0.71 2.45
CA PHE A 95 -6.78 -1.08 1.23
C PHE A 95 -8.20 -0.55 1.33
N SER A 96 -8.86 -0.42 0.19
CA SER A 96 -10.29 -0.08 0.13
C SER A 96 -11.08 -1.30 -0.33
N ASP A 97 -12.23 -1.52 0.31
CA ASP A 97 -13.18 -2.58 -0.03
C ASP A 97 -14.07 -2.22 -1.24
N GLU A 98 -13.87 -1.04 -1.83
CA GLU A 98 -14.49 -0.60 -3.07
C GLU A 98 -14.00 -1.44 -4.27
N SER A 99 -14.95 -1.95 -5.05
CA SER A 99 -14.66 -2.61 -6.32
C SER A 99 -14.11 -1.59 -7.33
N PRO A 100 -12.99 -1.88 -8.01
CA PRO A 100 -12.46 -0.99 -9.03
C PRO A 100 -13.49 -0.73 -10.14
N VAL A 101 -13.67 0.54 -10.49
CA VAL A 101 -14.48 1.01 -11.61
C VAL A 101 -13.90 0.47 -12.92
N VAL A 102 -14.76 -0.10 -13.76
CA VAL A 102 -14.39 -0.56 -15.09
C VAL A 102 -14.30 0.65 -16.01
N ILE A 103 -13.18 0.80 -16.71
CA ILE A 103 -13.01 1.87 -17.69
C ILE A 103 -14.01 1.70 -18.84
N ARG A 104 -14.62 2.79 -19.28
CA ARG A 104 -15.47 2.77 -20.47
C ARG A 104 -14.62 2.51 -21.72
N GLU A 105 -15.14 1.72 -22.66
CA GLU A 105 -14.39 1.31 -23.85
C GLU A 105 -14.09 2.47 -24.81
N ASP A 106 -14.95 3.48 -24.90
CA ASP A 106 -14.70 4.71 -25.67
C ASP A 106 -13.48 5.46 -25.12
N VAL A 107 -13.44 5.69 -23.81
CA VAL A 107 -12.30 6.33 -23.13
C VAL A 107 -11.04 5.47 -23.26
N ARG A 108 -11.14 4.15 -23.09
CA ARG A 108 -10.00 3.23 -23.20
C ARG A 108 -9.31 3.32 -24.55
N LYS A 109 -10.05 3.44 -25.66
CA LYS A 109 -9.48 3.56 -27.01
C LYS A 109 -8.73 4.86 -27.22
N GLU A 110 -9.12 5.92 -26.51
CA GLU A 110 -8.45 7.23 -26.59
C GLU A 110 -7.18 7.28 -25.72
N VAL A 111 -7.24 6.72 -24.50
CA VAL A 111 -6.14 6.84 -23.52
C VAL A 111 -5.18 5.65 -23.51
N GLY A 112 -5.63 4.49 -23.99
CA GLY A 112 -4.86 3.26 -24.05
C GLY A 112 -4.17 3.09 -25.40
N ASN A 113 -3.12 2.27 -25.41
CA ASN A 113 -2.45 1.86 -26.63
C ASN A 113 -2.54 0.34 -26.78
N ASP A 114 -3.43 -0.15 -27.65
CA ASP A 114 -3.68 -1.58 -27.82
C ASP A 114 -2.45 -2.35 -28.36
N ASP A 115 -1.54 -1.67 -29.05
CA ASP A 115 -0.28 -2.24 -29.57
C ASP A 115 0.81 -2.37 -28.50
N ALA A 116 0.67 -1.71 -27.35
CA ALA A 116 1.70 -1.69 -26.33
C ALA A 116 1.85 -3.05 -25.62
N GLN A 117 3.06 -3.59 -25.48
CA GLN A 117 3.23 -4.91 -24.83
C GLN A 117 2.84 -4.94 -23.34
N ILE A 118 2.83 -3.77 -22.67
CA ILE A 118 2.60 -3.65 -21.23
C ILE A 118 1.12 -3.40 -20.96
N ARG A 119 0.51 -4.22 -20.09
CA ARG A 119 -0.91 -4.08 -19.69
C ARG A 119 -1.27 -2.68 -19.19
N LYS A 120 -0.41 -2.01 -18.41
CA LYS A 120 -0.63 -0.63 -17.95
C LYS A 120 -0.70 0.38 -19.10
N ALA A 121 -0.01 0.14 -20.20
CA ALA A 121 -0.08 1.01 -21.38
C ALA A 121 -1.32 0.71 -22.24
N LYS A 122 -1.75 -0.56 -22.30
CA LYS A 122 -3.02 -0.95 -22.96
C LYS A 122 -4.25 -0.45 -22.19
N MET A 123 -4.19 -0.50 -20.87
CA MET A 123 -5.28 -0.14 -19.97
C MET A 123 -4.74 0.68 -18.79
N PRO A 124 -4.48 1.99 -19.01
CA PRO A 124 -4.00 2.87 -17.96
C PRO A 124 -4.99 2.91 -16.80
N PRO A 125 -4.53 2.68 -15.55
CA PRO A 125 -5.37 2.88 -14.39
C PRO A 125 -5.73 4.37 -14.25
N SER A 126 -6.99 4.67 -14.03
CA SER A 126 -7.45 6.02 -13.68
C SER A 126 -7.23 6.30 -12.20
N SER A 127 -7.00 7.56 -11.85
CA SER A 127 -6.80 8.02 -10.49
C SER A 127 -7.45 9.38 -10.29
N ASN A 128 -7.74 9.74 -9.06
CA ASN A 128 -8.19 11.06 -8.65
C ASN A 128 -7.35 11.54 -7.47
N ALA A 129 -7.40 12.84 -7.15
CA ALA A 129 -6.56 13.40 -6.08
C ALA A 129 -7.02 13.03 -4.67
N PHE A 130 -8.24 12.51 -4.48
CA PHE A 130 -8.83 12.27 -3.16
C PHE A 130 -8.46 10.90 -2.61
N VAL A 131 -8.56 9.85 -3.43
CA VAL A 131 -8.42 8.46 -3.00
C VAL A 131 -6.97 8.11 -2.60
N PRO A 132 -5.93 8.37 -3.42
CA PRO A 132 -4.54 8.14 -3.02
C PRO A 132 -4.11 9.02 -1.84
N SER A 133 -4.55 10.28 -1.80
CA SER A 133 -4.25 11.19 -0.70
C SER A 133 -4.84 10.69 0.63
N ALA A 134 -6.10 10.23 0.62
CA ALA A 134 -6.73 9.65 1.79
C ALA A 134 -5.98 8.39 2.27
N ALA A 135 -5.58 7.50 1.36
CA ALA A 135 -4.78 6.32 1.71
C ALA A 135 -3.45 6.72 2.37
N GLY A 136 -2.76 7.73 1.84
CA GLY A 136 -1.54 8.28 2.43
C GLY A 136 -1.74 8.84 3.84
N LEU A 137 -2.80 9.64 4.04
CA LEU A 137 -3.15 10.19 5.36
C LEU A 137 -3.50 9.09 6.38
N ILE A 138 -4.20 8.04 5.95
CA ILE A 138 -4.52 6.88 6.80
C ILE A 138 -3.25 6.13 7.19
N MET A 139 -2.31 5.92 6.26
CA MET A 139 -1.00 5.32 6.58
C MET A 139 -0.21 6.17 7.57
N ALA A 140 -0.14 7.49 7.35
CA ALA A 140 0.55 8.40 8.27
C ALA A 140 -0.06 8.36 9.68
N SER A 141 -1.40 8.38 9.77
CA SER A 141 -2.12 8.22 11.04
C SER A 141 -1.81 6.90 11.74
N HIS A 142 -1.67 5.80 10.99
CA HIS A 142 -1.27 4.52 11.56
C HIS A 142 0.15 4.56 12.12
N VAL A 143 1.11 5.09 11.36
CA VAL A 143 2.52 5.22 11.80
C VAL A 143 2.60 5.99 13.11
N VAL A 144 1.95 7.16 13.19
CA VAL A 144 1.96 8.00 14.41
C VAL A 144 1.37 7.23 15.59
N ARG A 145 0.25 6.53 15.42
CA ARG A 145 -0.38 5.75 16.51
C ARG A 145 0.47 4.57 16.96
N GLU A 146 1.17 3.90 16.05
CA GLU A 146 2.08 2.80 16.40
C GLU A 146 3.31 3.31 17.16
N LEU A 147 3.92 4.41 16.72
CA LEU A 147 5.09 5.00 17.37
C LEU A 147 4.76 5.56 18.77
N LEU A 148 3.54 6.08 18.96
CA LEU A 148 3.10 6.66 20.22
C LEU A 148 2.27 5.70 21.09
N LYS A 149 2.21 4.40 20.76
CA LYS A 149 1.32 3.43 21.43
C LYS A 149 1.55 3.27 22.93
N GLU A 150 2.77 3.54 23.40
CA GLU A 150 3.16 3.45 24.81
C GLU A 150 2.86 4.74 25.59
N ILE A 151 2.44 5.81 24.90
CA ILE A 151 2.07 7.08 25.53
C ILE A 151 0.58 7.02 25.87
N GLU A 152 0.25 7.18 27.15
CA GLU A 152 -1.13 7.29 27.60
C GLU A 152 -1.77 8.59 27.07
N ILE A 153 -2.85 8.46 26.31
CA ILE A 153 -3.65 9.59 25.82
C ILE A 153 -5.01 9.53 26.50
N LYS A 154 -5.32 10.51 27.35
CA LYS A 154 -6.64 10.67 27.97
C LYS A 154 -7.59 11.39 27.00
N ARG A 155 -8.73 10.79 26.72
CA ARG A 155 -9.82 11.37 25.94
C ARG A 155 -10.93 11.86 26.87
N VAL A 156 -11.80 12.70 26.31
CA VAL A 156 -12.95 13.27 27.03
C VAL A 156 -13.86 12.19 27.62
N ASN A 157 -13.94 11.03 26.96
CA ASN A 157 -14.79 9.91 27.35
C ASN A 157 -13.98 8.64 27.71
N ASP A 158 -12.68 8.77 28.02
CA ASP A 158 -11.90 7.64 28.57
C ASP A 158 -12.23 7.40 30.05
#